data_AF-A0A9D2KDD4-F1
#
_entry.id   AF-A0A9D2KDD4-F1
#
_cell.length_a   1.000
_cell.length_b   1.000
_cell.length_c   1.000
_cell.angle_alpha   90.00
_cell.angle_beta   90.00
_cell.angle_gamma   90.00
#
_symmetry.space_group_name_H-M   'P 1'
#
loop_
_entity.id
_entity.type
_entity.pdbx_description
1 polymer ?
#
loop_
_entity_poly.entity_id
_entity_poly.type
_entity_poly.pdbx_seq_one_letter_code
_entity_poly.pdbx_strand_id
1 'polypeptide(L)'
;MKKGFTLLELLIATAISSIVALGVFSIFSSIANMRDGSIIQSRNIILQEALTRLLNRDARMMIGNSISLDKAGQVYRLKFSTQNSMRFNKALPVDVTYYIDDENYLVRKEENNDTAFSMEMRIIPNVTEFSASFYDGTEYKEDAVSNAKMMNITLKINEQQIVIPVARTMDNT
;
A
#
# COMPACT_ATOMS: atom_id res chain seq x y z
N MET A 1 -67.53 29.56 -3.49
CA MET A 1 -66.66 29.94 -4.63
C MET A 1 -65.36 29.16 -4.53
N LYS A 2 -65.02 28.32 -5.51
CA LYS A 2 -63.70 27.66 -5.56
C LYS A 2 -62.70 28.70 -6.06
N LYS A 3 -61.81 29.19 -5.19
CA LYS A 3 -60.69 30.05 -5.60
C LYS A 3 -59.69 29.17 -6.36
N GLY A 4 -59.49 29.46 -7.64
CA GLY A 4 -58.46 28.81 -8.45
C GLY A 4 -57.07 29.37 -8.13
N PHE A 5 -56.02 28.58 -8.33
CA PHE A 5 -54.63 29.03 -8.20
C PHE A 5 -54.32 30.10 -9.26
N THR A 6 -53.64 31.16 -8.84
CA THR A 6 -53.10 32.14 -9.79
C THR A 6 -51.85 31.58 -10.48
N LEU A 7 -51.60 32.03 -11.71
CA LEU A 7 -50.42 31.60 -12.49
C LEU A 7 -49.11 31.93 -11.75
N LEU A 8 -49.11 33.05 -11.01
CA LEU A 8 -47.98 33.48 -10.19
C LEU A 8 -47.73 32.54 -9.01
N GLU A 9 -48.78 32.09 -8.31
CA GLU A 9 -48.63 31.12 -7.21
C GLU A 9 -48.10 29.77 -7.71
N LEU A 10 -48.54 29.32 -8.89
CA LEU A 10 -48.03 28.10 -9.51
C LEU A 10 -46.53 28.23 -9.84
N LEU A 11 -46.12 29.38 -10.38
CA LEU A 11 -44.72 29.65 -10.72
C LEU A 11 -43.84 29.68 -9.45
N ILE A 12 -44.29 30.36 -8.39
CA ILE A 12 -43.58 30.42 -7.11
C ILE A 12 -43.50 29.03 -6.47
N ALA A 13 -44.59 28.27 -6.45
CA ALA A 13 -44.62 26.92 -5.90
C ALA A 13 -43.68 25.98 -6.66
N THR A 14 -43.64 26.09 -8.00
CA THR A 14 -42.74 25.30 -8.83
C THR A 14 -41.28 25.68 -8.57
N ALA A 15 -40.96 26.97 -8.51
CA ALA A 15 -39.61 27.45 -8.24
C ALA A 15 -39.10 26.97 -6.87
N ILE A 16 -39.92 27.09 -5.82
CA ILE A 16 -39.57 26.60 -4.48
C ILE A 16 -39.39 25.07 -4.51
N SER A 17 -40.29 24.34 -5.17
CA SER A 17 -40.21 22.88 -5.29
C SER A 17 -38.93 22.44 -6.00
N SER A 18 -38.53 23.14 -7.07
CA SER A 18 -37.29 22.86 -7.80
C SER A 18 -36.05 23.12 -6.94
N ILE A 19 -36.03 24.21 -6.16
CA ILE A 19 -34.91 24.51 -5.25
C ILE A 19 -34.77 23.41 -4.19
N VAL A 20 -35.88 23.00 -3.58
CA VAL A 20 -35.89 21.92 -2.58
C VAL A 20 -35.42 20.60 -3.22
N ALA A 21 -35.93 20.27 -4.42
CA ALA A 21 -35.53 19.06 -5.14
C ALA A 21 -34.02 19.05 -5.47
N LEU A 22 -33.46 20.18 -5.93
CA LEU A 22 -32.02 20.31 -6.19
C LEU A 22 -31.19 20.20 -4.90
N GLY A 23 -31.66 20.80 -3.79
CA GLY A 23 -31.02 20.68 -2.49
C GLY A 23 -30.95 19.22 -2.01
N VAL A 24 -32.07 18.50 -2.10
CA VAL A 24 -32.14 17.07 -1.76
C VAL A 24 -31.22 16.24 -2.66
N PHE A 25 -31.23 16.48 -3.97
CA PHE A 25 -30.37 15.78 -4.92
C PHE A 25 -28.87 16.00 -4.63
N SER A 26 -28.49 17.24 -4.29
CA SER A 26 -27.10 17.59 -3.95
C SER A 26 -26.62 16.87 -2.68
N ILE A 27 -27.48 16.78 -1.66
CA ILE A 27 -27.18 16.04 -0.42
C ILE A 27 -26.99 14.56 -0.73
N PHE A 28 -27.90 13.93 -1.48
CA PHE A 28 -27.77 12.52 -1.86
C PHE A 28 -26.49 12.26 -2.66
N SER A 29 -26.17 13.12 -3.62
CA SER A 29 -24.94 13.00 -4.42
C SER A 29 -23.70 13.12 -3.55
N SER A 30 -23.70 14.05 -2.59
CA SER A 30 -22.59 14.21 -1.64
C SER A 30 -22.42 12.99 -0.75
N ILE A 31 -23.51 12.40 -0.26
CA ILE A 31 -23.47 11.17 0.56
C ILE A 31 -22.93 10.00 -0.27
N ALA A 32 -23.39 9.84 -1.51
CA ALA A 32 -22.92 8.77 -2.40
C ALA A 32 -21.40 8.87 -2.64
N ASN A 33 -20.92 10.07 -3.01
CA ASN A 33 -19.49 10.31 -3.24
C ASN A 33 -18.66 10.09 -1.97
N MET A 34 -19.16 10.52 -0.80
CA MET A 34 -18.49 10.32 0.48
C MET A 34 -18.40 8.85 0.87
N ARG A 35 -19.48 8.09 0.64
CA ARG A 35 -19.51 6.65 0.89
C ARG A 35 -18.50 5.92 0.00
N ASP A 36 -18.49 6.22 -1.29
CA ASP A 36 -17.61 5.54 -2.24
C ASP A 36 -16.14 5.89 -1.97
N GLY A 37 -15.84 7.15 -1.63
CA GLY A 37 -14.51 7.56 -1.16
C GLY A 37 -14.07 6.85 0.13
N SER A 38 -14.98 6.71 1.10
CA SER A 38 -14.73 6.01 2.37
C SER A 38 -14.44 4.51 2.16
N ILE A 39 -15.15 3.84 1.25
CA ILE A 39 -14.91 2.43 0.91
C ILE A 39 -13.50 2.25 0.33
N ILE A 40 -13.10 3.10 -0.62
CA ILE A 40 -11.76 3.04 -1.24
C ILE A 40 -10.69 3.28 -0.18
N GLN A 41 -10.87 4.31 0.67
CA GLN A 41 -9.92 4.64 1.72
C GLN A 41 -9.78 3.50 2.74
N SER A 42 -10.89 2.90 3.16
CA SER A 42 -10.90 1.75 4.07
C SER A 42 -10.13 0.56 3.49
N ARG A 43 -10.34 0.25 2.20
CA ARG A 43 -9.59 -0.80 1.50
C ARG A 43 -8.09 -0.50 1.47
N ASN A 44 -7.69 0.74 1.20
CA ASN A 44 -6.28 1.12 1.16
C ASN A 44 -5.61 1.01 2.54
N ILE A 45 -6.32 1.35 3.63
CA ILE A 45 -5.82 1.18 5.00
C ILE A 45 -5.56 -0.29 5.31
N ILE A 46 -6.49 -1.17 4.94
CA ILE A 46 -6.35 -2.62 5.15
C ILE A 46 -5.14 -3.16 4.38
N LEU A 47 -4.96 -2.75 3.11
CA LEU A 47 -3.83 -3.17 2.29
C LEU A 47 -2.50 -2.66 2.86
N GLN A 48 -2.44 -1.39 3.25
CA GLN A 48 -1.26 -0.80 3.88
C GLN A 48 -0.88 -1.53 5.16
N GLU A 49 -1.87 -1.86 5.98
CA GLU A 49 -1.67 -2.58 7.23
C GLU A 49 -1.15 -4.00 7.00
N ALA A 50 -1.78 -4.75 6.08
CA ALA A 50 -1.38 -6.12 5.76
C ALA A 50 0.06 -6.16 5.21
N LEU A 51 0.40 -5.23 4.32
CA LEU A 51 1.75 -5.10 3.78
C LEU A 51 2.75 -4.69 4.86
N THR A 52 2.40 -3.73 5.71
CA THR A 52 3.24 -3.30 6.84
C THR A 52 3.53 -4.47 7.77
N ARG A 53 2.53 -5.30 8.09
CA ARG A 53 2.71 -6.51 8.90
C ARG A 53 3.64 -7.52 8.23
N LEU A 54 3.48 -7.76 6.92
CA LEU A 54 4.29 -8.70 6.15
C LEU A 54 5.76 -8.25 6.12
N LEU A 55 6.02 -7.03 5.66
CA LEU A 55 7.38 -6.47 5.58
C LEU A 55 8.08 -6.43 6.93
N ASN A 56 7.37 -5.99 7.98
CA ASN A 56 7.94 -6.00 9.32
C ASN A 56 8.23 -7.40 9.83
N ARG A 57 7.41 -8.40 9.49
CA ARG A 57 7.68 -9.79 9.88
C ARG A 57 8.90 -10.35 9.16
N ASP A 58 9.03 -10.08 7.86
CA ASP A 58 10.18 -10.48 7.06
C ASP A 58 11.47 -9.81 7.56
N ALA A 59 11.45 -8.49 7.82
CA ALA A 59 12.62 -7.75 8.27
C ALA A 59 13.02 -8.03 9.73
N ARG A 60 12.07 -8.26 10.64
CA ARG A 60 12.39 -8.62 12.04
C ARG A 60 13.00 -10.02 12.18
N MET A 61 12.70 -10.91 11.23
CA MET A 61 13.25 -12.26 11.16
C MET A 61 14.40 -12.36 10.15
N MET A 62 14.91 -11.22 9.69
CA MET A 62 16.03 -11.17 8.75
C MET A 62 17.29 -11.77 9.38
N ILE A 63 18.03 -12.54 8.60
CA ILE A 63 19.21 -13.26 9.04
C ILE A 63 20.45 -12.52 8.56
N GLY A 64 21.34 -12.20 9.49
CA GLY A 64 22.58 -11.51 9.20
C GLY A 64 22.34 -10.18 8.50
N ASN A 65 23.31 -9.77 7.68
CA ASN A 65 23.28 -8.50 6.98
C ASN A 65 23.29 -8.64 5.45
N SER A 66 22.38 -9.46 4.94
CA SER A 66 22.28 -9.79 3.52
C SER A 66 21.33 -8.89 2.71
N ILE A 67 21.12 -7.63 3.12
CA ILE A 67 20.33 -6.70 2.32
C ILE A 67 21.11 -6.37 1.06
N SER A 68 20.53 -6.73 -0.07
CA SER A 68 21.00 -6.37 -1.39
C SER A 68 19.93 -5.56 -2.10
N LEU A 69 20.40 -4.54 -2.80
CA LEU A 69 19.57 -3.69 -3.61
C LEU A 69 20.04 -3.77 -5.06
N ASP A 70 19.16 -4.18 -5.94
CA ASP A 70 19.41 -4.12 -7.37
C ASP A 70 18.60 -2.96 -7.96
N LYS A 71 19.33 -1.98 -8.50
CA LYS A 71 18.82 -0.79 -9.20
C LYS A 71 19.16 -0.89 -10.69
N ALA A 72 18.96 -2.04 -11.32
CA ALA A 72 19.17 -2.21 -12.76
C ALA A 72 18.07 -1.48 -13.57
N GLY A 73 18.34 -0.21 -13.94
CA GLY A 73 17.42 0.60 -14.74
C GLY A 73 16.20 1.10 -13.95
N GLN A 74 14.99 0.82 -14.42
CA GLN A 74 13.73 1.14 -13.70
C GLN A 74 13.26 0.02 -12.76
N VAL A 75 13.96 -1.12 -12.75
CA VAL A 75 13.56 -2.29 -11.96
C VAL A 75 14.24 -2.21 -10.61
N TYR A 76 13.45 -1.91 -9.58
CA TYR A 76 13.91 -1.89 -8.20
C TYR A 76 13.66 -3.25 -7.55
N ARG A 77 14.72 -3.92 -7.08
CA ARG A 77 14.60 -5.18 -6.34
C ARG A 77 15.26 -5.07 -4.98
N LEU A 78 14.48 -5.35 -3.94
CA LEU A 78 14.96 -5.46 -2.57
C LEU A 78 15.06 -6.94 -2.19
N LYS A 79 16.26 -7.44 -1.99
CA LYS A 79 16.49 -8.84 -1.61
C LYS A 79 17.19 -8.95 -0.25
N PHE A 80 16.73 -9.84 0.60
CA PHE A 80 17.38 -10.19 1.87
C PHE A 80 16.97 -11.59 2.34
N SER A 81 17.74 -12.17 3.25
CA SER A 81 17.46 -13.51 3.79
C SER A 81 16.67 -13.41 5.10
N THR A 82 15.63 -14.22 5.28
CA THR A 82 14.77 -14.20 6.47
C THR A 82 14.37 -15.61 6.91
N GLN A 83 14.14 -15.80 8.20
CA GLN A 83 13.51 -17.03 8.72
C GLN A 83 12.00 -17.03 8.50
N ASN A 84 11.41 -15.95 7.98
CA ASN A 84 9.97 -15.89 7.77
C ASN A 84 9.50 -16.61 6.49
N SER A 85 9.79 -17.91 6.39
CA SER A 85 9.23 -18.72 5.31
C SER A 85 7.73 -18.92 5.49
N MET A 86 6.96 -18.60 4.45
CA MET A 86 5.51 -18.88 4.42
C MET A 86 5.24 -20.36 4.15
N ARG A 87 6.06 -21.02 3.33
CA ARG A 87 5.89 -22.43 2.95
C ARG A 87 6.30 -23.42 4.03
N PHE A 88 7.43 -23.14 4.69
CA PHE A 88 8.02 -24.03 5.70
C PHE A 88 7.64 -23.63 7.12
N ASN A 89 6.67 -22.72 7.30
CA ASN A 89 6.22 -22.21 8.59
C ASN A 89 7.40 -21.80 9.50
N LYS A 90 8.34 -21.04 8.94
CA LYS A 90 9.57 -20.57 9.59
C LYS A 90 10.62 -21.63 9.95
N ALA A 91 10.47 -22.88 9.50
CA ALA A 91 11.43 -23.94 9.82
C ALA A 91 12.77 -23.80 9.09
N LEU A 92 12.80 -23.16 7.92
CA LEU A 92 13.99 -22.99 7.10
C LEU A 92 14.19 -21.51 6.72
N PRO A 93 15.45 -21.05 6.64
CA PRO A 93 15.77 -19.74 6.10
C PRO A 93 15.44 -19.68 4.61
N VAL A 94 14.97 -18.52 4.15
CA VAL A 94 14.61 -18.27 2.75
C VAL A 94 15.14 -16.91 2.32
N ASP A 95 15.47 -16.78 1.04
CA ASP A 95 15.74 -15.51 0.41
C ASP A 95 14.41 -14.91 -0.07
N VAL A 96 14.11 -13.70 0.37
CA VAL A 96 12.94 -12.95 -0.10
C VAL A 96 13.36 -11.82 -1.02
N THR A 97 12.66 -11.67 -2.13
CA THR A 97 12.88 -10.57 -3.08
C THR A 97 11.56 -9.85 -3.32
N TYR A 98 11.56 -8.53 -3.12
CA TYR A 98 10.45 -7.65 -3.45
C TYR A 98 10.76 -6.87 -4.71
N TYR A 99 9.81 -6.84 -5.64
CA TYR A 99 9.93 -6.10 -6.90
C TYR A 99 8.55 -5.80 -7.48
N ILE A 100 8.51 -4.94 -8.49
CA ILE A 100 7.32 -4.69 -9.31
C ILE A 100 7.40 -5.57 -10.56
N ASP A 101 6.36 -6.34 -10.85
CA ASP A 101 6.25 -7.14 -12.08
C ASP A 101 5.74 -6.33 -13.28
N ASP A 102 5.72 -6.93 -14.47
CA ASP A 102 5.32 -6.26 -15.71
C ASP A 102 3.84 -5.83 -15.72
N GLU A 103 3.01 -6.37 -14.82
CA GLU A 103 1.60 -6.02 -14.63
C GLU A 103 1.40 -4.96 -13.53
N ASN A 104 2.48 -4.34 -13.05
CA ASN A 104 2.48 -3.37 -11.95
C ASN A 104 1.99 -3.95 -10.61
N TYR A 105 2.25 -5.23 -10.34
CA TYR A 105 2.07 -5.79 -9.01
C TYR A 105 3.35 -5.68 -8.19
N LEU A 106 3.21 -5.28 -6.92
CA LEU A 106 4.25 -5.59 -5.93
C LEU A 106 4.21 -7.08 -5.65
N VAL A 107 5.30 -7.76 -6.00
CA VAL A 107 5.50 -9.19 -5.80
C VAL A 107 6.49 -9.42 -4.68
N ARG A 108 6.21 -10.43 -3.84
CA ARG A 108 7.19 -11.05 -2.95
C ARG A 108 7.50 -12.44 -3.48
N LYS A 109 8.75 -12.63 -3.87
CA LYS A 109 9.32 -13.92 -4.24
C LYS A 109 10.06 -14.51 -3.05
N GLU A 110 9.84 -15.78 -2.77
CA GLU A 110 10.49 -16.56 -1.71
C GLU A 110 11.24 -17.72 -2.37
N GLU A 111 12.54 -17.82 -2.09
CA GLU A 111 13.41 -18.86 -2.64
C GLU A 111 14.22 -19.54 -1.54
N ASN A 112 14.45 -20.85 -1.71
CA ASN A 112 15.41 -21.60 -0.92
C ASN A 112 16.27 -22.43 -1.88
N ASN A 113 17.56 -22.10 -1.93
CA ASN A 113 18.52 -22.74 -2.84
C ASN A 113 18.79 -24.20 -2.47
N ASP A 114 18.72 -24.56 -1.18
CA ASP A 114 19.00 -25.91 -0.70
C ASP A 114 17.90 -26.89 -1.09
N THR A 115 16.65 -26.43 -1.12
CA THR A 115 15.49 -27.27 -1.46
C THR A 115 14.98 -27.06 -2.89
N ALA A 116 15.67 -26.24 -3.70
CA ALA A 116 15.21 -25.79 -5.03
C ALA A 116 13.77 -25.25 -5.02
N PHE A 117 13.37 -24.62 -3.91
CA PHE A 117 12.02 -24.09 -3.74
C PHE A 117 11.95 -22.64 -4.23
N SER A 118 10.89 -22.30 -4.95
CA SER A 118 10.59 -20.94 -5.39
C SER A 118 9.08 -20.72 -5.37
N MET A 119 8.64 -19.60 -4.81
CA MET A 119 7.24 -19.19 -4.75
C MET A 119 7.14 -17.69 -4.95
N GLU A 120 6.17 -17.26 -5.75
CA GLU A 120 5.87 -15.85 -5.97
C GLU A 120 4.46 -15.54 -5.49
N MET A 121 4.31 -14.41 -4.80
CA MET A 121 3.04 -13.89 -4.33
C MET A 121 2.86 -12.47 -4.83
N ARG A 122 1.82 -12.24 -5.64
CA ARG A 122 1.33 -10.90 -5.98
C ARG A 122 0.60 -10.33 -4.76
N ILE A 123 1.11 -9.24 -4.19
CA ILE A 123 0.60 -8.66 -2.93
C ILE A 123 -0.36 -7.49 -3.22
N ILE A 124 0.09 -6.52 -4.01
CA ILE A 124 -0.63 -5.28 -4.25
C ILE A 124 -0.62 -4.95 -5.75
N PRO A 125 -1.77 -4.69 -6.39
CA PRO A 125 -1.83 -4.21 -7.76
C PRO A 125 -1.54 -2.71 -7.89
N ASN A 126 -1.31 -2.26 -9.13
CA ASN A 126 -1.19 -0.84 -9.52
C ASN A 126 -0.07 -0.07 -8.80
N VAL A 127 1.05 -0.73 -8.54
CA VAL A 127 2.24 -0.14 -7.95
C VAL A 127 3.11 0.42 -9.07
N THR A 128 3.30 1.73 -9.10
CA THR A 128 4.06 2.44 -10.15
C THR A 128 5.50 2.72 -9.75
N GLU A 129 5.75 2.89 -8.45
CA GLU A 129 7.08 3.14 -7.91
C GLU A 129 7.30 2.32 -6.64
N PHE A 130 8.48 1.73 -6.49
CA PHE A 130 8.94 1.00 -5.32
C PHE A 130 10.38 1.40 -5.04
N SER A 131 10.66 1.81 -3.81
CA SER A 131 12.01 2.12 -3.36
C SER A 131 12.17 1.83 -1.88
N ALA A 132 13.41 1.75 -1.43
CA ALA A 132 13.78 1.57 -0.04
C ALA A 132 14.92 2.52 0.31
N SER A 133 14.86 3.09 1.51
CA SER A 133 15.94 3.87 2.10
C SER A 133 16.31 3.27 3.45
N PHE A 134 17.58 3.39 3.82
CA PHE A 134 18.18 2.71 4.95
C PHE A 134 18.74 3.74 5.92
N TYR A 135 18.36 3.66 7.18
CA TYR A 135 18.83 4.54 8.24
C TYR A 135 20.05 3.94 8.93
N ASP A 136 21.19 4.61 8.90
CA ASP A 136 22.44 4.14 9.52
C ASP A 136 22.59 4.54 11.01
N GLY A 137 21.65 5.33 11.54
CA GLY A 137 21.74 5.93 12.88
C GLY A 137 21.97 7.44 12.86
N THR A 138 22.25 8.01 11.69
CA THR A 138 22.42 9.45 11.50
C THR A 138 21.49 9.97 10.41
N GLU A 139 21.47 9.33 9.23
CA GLU A 139 20.71 9.76 8.06
C GLU A 139 20.14 8.58 7.26
N TYR A 140 19.18 8.87 6.38
CA TYR A 140 18.63 7.90 5.44
C TYR A 140 19.42 7.92 4.13
N LYS A 141 19.83 6.74 3.66
CA LYS A 141 20.56 6.54 2.40
C LYS A 141 19.77 5.62 1.48
N GLU A 142 19.84 5.87 0.18
CA GLU A 142 19.14 5.04 -0.82
C GLU A 142 19.91 3.78 -1.19
N ASP A 143 21.16 3.65 -0.78
CA ASP A 143 21.97 2.46 -0.99
C ASP A 143 21.91 1.55 0.23
N ALA A 144 21.93 0.24 0.01
CA ALA A 144 21.92 -0.72 1.10
C ALA A 144 23.16 -0.52 1.98
N VAL A 145 22.94 -0.10 3.22
CA VAL A 145 24.03 0.11 4.19
C VAL A 145 24.13 -1.12 5.08
N SER A 146 25.35 -1.61 5.29
CA SER A 146 25.58 -2.84 6.04
C SER A 146 25.26 -2.76 7.55
N ASN A 147 25.06 -1.55 8.07
CA ASN A 147 24.69 -1.29 9.44
C ASN A 147 23.30 -0.63 9.55
N ALA A 148 22.45 -0.76 8.52
CA ALA A 148 21.12 -0.18 8.51
C ALA A 148 20.31 -0.64 9.74
N LYS A 149 19.93 0.32 10.60
CA LYS A 149 19.11 0.12 11.81
C LYS A 149 17.63 0.08 11.48
N MET A 150 17.23 0.89 10.51
CA MET A 150 15.85 0.94 10.02
C MET A 150 15.86 0.98 8.49
N MET A 151 14.77 0.53 7.91
CA MET A 151 14.51 0.61 6.48
C MET A 151 13.15 1.27 6.28
N ASN A 152 13.07 2.29 5.43
CA ASN A 152 11.80 2.83 4.98
C ASN A 152 11.54 2.29 3.58
N ILE A 153 10.41 1.61 3.41
CA ILE A 153 9.92 1.18 2.11
C ILE A 153 8.91 2.20 1.62
N THR A 154 9.13 2.73 0.43
CA THR A 154 8.25 3.69 -0.22
C THR A 154 7.60 3.02 -1.43
N LEU A 155 6.29 3.16 -1.52
CA LEU A 155 5.48 2.63 -2.60
C LEU A 155 4.56 3.73 -3.12
N LYS A 156 4.36 3.76 -4.43
CA LYS A 156 3.34 4.60 -5.05
C LYS A 156 2.29 3.70 -5.68
N ILE A 157 1.07 3.79 -5.18
CA ILE A 157 -0.08 3.01 -5.64
C ILE A 157 -1.06 4.00 -6.28
N ASN A 158 -1.25 3.92 -7.59
CA ASN A 158 -1.95 4.95 -8.36
C ASN A 158 -1.32 6.35 -8.10
N GLU A 159 -2.08 7.29 -7.53
CA GLU A 159 -1.63 8.64 -7.16
C GLU A 159 -1.24 8.78 -5.67
N GLN A 160 -1.38 7.70 -4.88
CA GLN A 160 -1.12 7.73 -3.44
C GLN A 160 0.28 7.18 -3.13
N GLN A 161 1.06 7.96 -2.39
CA GLN A 161 2.33 7.50 -1.83
C GLN A 161 2.11 6.90 -0.44
N ILE A 162 2.72 5.74 -0.21
CA ILE A 162 2.72 5.03 1.07
C ILE A 162 4.17 4.85 1.50
N VAL A 163 4.47 5.24 2.74
CA VAL A 163 5.78 5.02 3.36
C VAL A 163 5.59 4.08 4.54
N ILE A 164 6.35 3.00 4.53
CA ILE A 164 6.31 1.93 5.53
C ILE A 164 7.65 1.93 6.25
N PRO A 165 7.72 2.45 7.49
CA PRO A 165 8.89 2.28 8.31
C PRO A 165 8.97 0.83 8.79
N VAL A 166 10.15 0.24 8.61
CA VAL A 166 10.46 -1.13 8.98
C VAL A 166 11.65 -1.10 9.93
N ALA A 167 11.38 -1.42 11.20
CA ALA A 167 12.42 -1.53 12.20
C ALA A 167 13.14 -2.87 12.04
N ARG A 168 14.46 -2.83 12.05
CA ARG A 168 15.26 -4.04 12.08
C ARG A 168 15.57 -4.38 13.53
N THR A 169 15.29 -5.61 13.94
CA THR A 169 15.89 -6.14 15.17
C THR A 169 17.34 -6.41 14.82
N MET A 170 18.27 -5.55 15.26
CA MET A 170 19.66 -5.96 15.29
C MET A 170 19.81 -6.98 16.40
N ASP A 171 20.23 -8.20 16.07
CA ASP A 171 20.81 -9.05 17.10
C ASP A 171 22.08 -8.35 17.58
N ASN A 172 22.09 -8.01 18.87
CA ASN A 172 23.29 -7.62 19.58
C ASN A 172 24.20 -8.86 19.64
N THR A 173 25.04 -9.03 18.65
CA THR A 173 26.23 -9.91 18.74
C THR A 173 27.46 -9.11 18.40
#